data_AF-A0A2A4Q8X6-F1
#
_entry.id   AF-A0A2A4Q8X6-F1
#
_cell.length_a   1.000
_cell.length_b   1.000
_cell.length_c   1.000
_cell.angle_alpha   90.00
_cell.angle_beta   90.00
_cell.angle_gamma   90.00
#
_symmetry.space_group_name_H-M   'P 1'
#
loop_
_entity.id
_entity.type
_entity.pdbx_description
1 polymer ?
#
loop_
_entity_poly.entity_id
_entity_poly.type
_entity_poly.pdbx_seq_one_letter_code
_entity_poly.pdbx_strand_id
1 'polypeptide(L)'
;MQTTRLADANLVTAPDGSEIRELVATSRGSMVHCTLQPGKTSLAVAHRTVDEVWHFISGVGQVWRKNDDDESVVDAEPGLSLSIEVGTHF
;
A
#
# COMPACT_ATOMS: atom_id res chain seq x y z
N MET A 1 4.45 -21.89 8.19
CA MET A 1 3.36 -21.04 8.74
C MET A 1 4.02 -19.88 9.47
N GLN A 2 3.74 -18.64 9.08
CA GLN A 2 4.34 -17.45 9.69
C GLN A 2 3.34 -16.75 10.62
N THR A 3 3.84 -16.09 11.65
CA THR A 3 3.04 -15.26 12.56
C THR A 3 3.92 -14.11 13.00
N THR A 4 3.46 -12.89 12.78
CA THR A 4 4.21 -11.66 13.06
C THR A 4 3.27 -10.69 13.76
N ARG A 5 3.69 -10.14 14.91
CA ARG A 5 2.99 -9.00 15.52
C ARG A 5 3.52 -7.73 14.87
N LEU A 6 2.67 -6.73 14.71
CA LEU A 6 3.07 -5.45 14.14
C LEU A 6 4.25 -4.80 14.89
N ALA A 7 4.28 -4.93 16.22
CA ALA A 7 5.36 -4.38 17.06
C ALA A 7 6.72 -5.06 16.81
N ASP A 8 6.71 -6.29 16.30
CA ASP A 8 7.90 -7.12 16.05
C ASP A 8 8.30 -7.11 14.57
N ALA A 9 7.53 -6.41 13.71
CA ALA A 9 7.70 -6.39 12.27
C ALA A 9 8.98 -5.65 11.85
N ASN A 10 9.63 -6.13 10.77
CA ASN A 10 10.75 -5.44 10.18
C ASN A 10 10.29 -4.11 9.57
N LEU A 11 10.83 -2.99 10.05
CA LEU A 11 10.51 -1.65 9.55
C LEU A 11 11.54 -1.25 8.49
N VAL A 12 11.05 -0.99 7.28
CA VAL A 12 11.81 -0.45 6.16
C VAL A 12 11.27 0.93 5.82
N THR A 13 12.17 1.90 5.63
CA THR A 13 11.80 3.21 5.09
C THR A 13 12.03 3.22 3.59
N ALA A 14 10.95 3.42 2.83
CA ALA A 14 11.02 3.55 1.38
C ALA A 14 11.72 4.87 0.97
N PRO A 15 12.24 4.99 -0.27
CA PRO A 15 12.90 6.20 -0.74
C PRO A 15 12.04 7.47 -0.67
N ASP A 16 10.72 7.32 -0.69
CA ASP A 16 9.74 8.41 -0.56
C ASP A 16 9.40 8.78 0.89
N GLY A 17 10.01 8.10 1.86
CA GLY A 17 9.80 8.30 3.28
C GLY A 17 8.63 7.51 3.88
N SER A 18 7.94 6.67 3.09
CA SER A 18 6.91 5.78 3.61
C SER A 18 7.53 4.74 4.55
N GLU A 19 6.87 4.50 5.68
CA GLU A 19 7.23 3.45 6.62
C GLU A 19 6.52 2.16 6.23
N ILE A 20 7.27 1.09 5.97
CA ILE A 20 6.73 -0.22 5.58
C ILE A 20 7.13 -1.22 6.67
N ARG A 21 6.14 -1.77 7.37
CA ARG A 21 6.33 -2.86 8.34
C ARG A 21 5.96 -4.19 7.70
N GLU A 22 6.95 -5.03 7.44
CA GLU A 22 6.76 -6.34 6.80
C GLU A 22 6.15 -7.34 7.79
N LEU A 23 5.01 -7.95 7.44
CA LEU A 23 4.28 -8.86 8.33
C LEU A 23 4.53 -10.33 7.96
N VAL A 24 3.61 -10.95 7.23
CA VAL A 24 3.68 -12.36 6.86
C VAL A 24 3.68 -12.51 5.35
N ALA A 25 4.28 -13.59 4.87
CA ALA A 25 4.30 -13.93 3.45
C ALA A 25 4.00 -15.42 3.21
N THR A 26 3.49 -15.68 2.02
CA THR A 26 3.28 -17.01 1.45
C THR A 26 3.93 -17.06 0.06
N SER A 27 3.88 -18.21 -0.61
CA SER A 27 4.35 -18.32 -2.00
C SER A 27 3.55 -17.47 -3.00
N ARG A 28 2.40 -16.91 -2.61
CA ARG A 28 1.48 -16.19 -3.51
C ARG A 28 1.29 -14.72 -3.16
N GLY A 29 1.94 -14.22 -2.10
CA GLY A 29 1.80 -12.84 -1.68
C GLY A 29 2.31 -12.60 -0.27
N SER A 30 2.46 -11.32 0.05
CA SER A 30 2.90 -10.81 1.34
C SER A 30 1.91 -9.79 1.89
N MET A 31 2.03 -9.51 3.18
CA MET A 31 1.27 -8.48 3.87
C MET A 31 2.24 -7.50 4.51
N VAL A 32 1.93 -6.22 4.40
CA VAL A 32 2.68 -5.12 5.01
C VAL A 32 1.72 -4.18 5.72
N HIS A 33 2.22 -3.45 6.70
CA HIS A 33 1.53 -2.30 7.27
C HIS A 33 2.31 -1.03 6.91
N CYS A 34 1.71 -0.21 6.06
CA CYS A 34 2.30 1.02 5.56
C CYS A 34 1.81 2.24 6.34
N THR A 35 2.70 3.22 6.53
CA THR A 35 2.35 4.54 7.06
C THR A 35 3.01 5.61 6.21
N LEU A 36 2.19 6.51 5.66
CA LEU A 36 2.63 7.73 4.99
C LEU A 36 2.43 8.91 5.94
N GLN A 37 3.48 9.70 6.17
CA GLN A 37 3.40 10.83 7.09
C GLN A 37 2.53 11.96 6.52
N PRO A 38 1.85 12.77 7.35
CA PRO A 38 1.01 13.87 6.88
C PRO A 38 1.75 14.84 5.95
N GLY A 39 1.07 15.25 4.87
CA GLY A 39 1.64 16.17 3.87
C GLY A 39 2.73 15.56 2.97
N LYS A 40 2.91 14.23 3.02
CA LYS A 40 3.78 13.50 2.09
C LYS A 40 2.96 12.87 0.97
N THR A 41 3.66 12.55 -0.10
CA THR A 41 3.14 11.83 -1.26
C THR A 41 4.16 10.74 -1.59
N SER A 42 3.70 9.50 -1.70
CA SER A 42 4.53 8.38 -2.14
C SER A 42 4.94 8.55 -3.60
N LEU A 43 5.96 7.81 -4.04
CA LEU A 43 6.34 7.78 -5.44
C LEU A 43 5.38 6.89 -6.22
N ALA A 44 4.97 7.37 -7.40
CA ALA A 44 4.12 6.59 -8.27
C ALA A 44 4.86 5.36 -8.81
N VAL A 45 4.27 4.18 -8.68
CA VAL A 45 4.83 2.90 -9.16
C VAL A 45 3.78 2.09 -9.91
N ALA A 46 4.23 1.08 -10.64
CA ALA A 46 3.35 0.09 -11.24
C ALA A 46 3.96 -1.31 -11.06
N HIS A 47 3.19 -2.22 -10.48
CA HIS A 47 3.63 -3.60 -10.33
C HIS A 47 3.57 -4.34 -11.66
N ARG A 48 4.62 -5.11 -11.94
CA ARG A 48 4.72 -5.89 -13.19
C ARG A 48 3.97 -7.22 -13.13
N THR A 49 3.80 -7.80 -11.94
CA THR A 49 3.40 -9.21 -11.80
C THR A 49 2.40 -9.48 -10.68
N VAL A 50 2.01 -8.48 -9.90
CA VAL A 50 1.16 -8.67 -8.73
C VAL A 50 0.08 -7.59 -8.70
N ASP A 51 -1.11 -8.00 -8.26
CA ASP A 51 -2.14 -7.08 -7.79
C ASP A 51 -1.85 -6.72 -6.34
N GLU A 52 -2.32 -5.55 -5.91
CA GLU A 52 -2.34 -5.15 -4.50
C GLU A 52 -3.77 -4.89 -4.01
N VAL A 53 -3.98 -5.12 -2.71
CA VAL A 53 -5.23 -4.78 -2.03
C VAL A 53 -4.89 -4.02 -0.77
N TRP A 54 -5.43 -2.82 -0.65
CA TRP A 54 -5.19 -1.92 0.47
C TRP A 54 -6.45 -1.83 1.33
N HIS A 55 -6.24 -1.78 2.64
CA HIS A 55 -7.29 -1.49 3.63
C HIS A 55 -6.79 -0.41 4.58
N PHE A 56 -7.53 0.69 4.66
CA PHE A 56 -7.14 1.84 5.47
C PHE A 56 -7.63 1.66 6.90
N ILE A 57 -6.70 1.68 7.85
CA ILE A 57 -6.99 1.45 9.26
C ILE A 57 -7.05 2.74 10.10
N SER A 58 -6.44 3.82 9.63
CA SER A 58 -6.38 5.11 10.32
C SER A 58 -5.94 6.22 9.36
N GLY A 59 -6.10 7.47 9.80
CA GLY A 59 -5.72 8.65 9.03
C GLY A 59 -6.68 8.97 7.88
N VAL A 60 -6.38 10.04 7.16
CA VAL A 60 -7.10 10.45 5.95
C VAL A 60 -6.10 10.91 4.89
N GLY A 61 -6.44 10.70 3.63
CA GLY A 61 -5.60 11.09 2.51
C GLY A 61 -6.29 10.83 1.18
N GLN A 62 -5.51 10.69 0.12
CA GLN A 62 -6.01 10.37 -1.21
C GLN A 62 -5.08 9.37 -1.88
N VAL A 63 -5.66 8.45 -2.66
CA VAL A 63 -4.91 7.56 -3.55
C VAL A 63 -5.28 7.89 -4.98
N TRP A 64 -4.29 8.34 -5.74
CA TRP A 64 -4.37 8.42 -7.18
C TRP A 64 -4.05 7.06 -7.78
N ARG A 65 -4.76 6.66 -8.83
CA ARG A 65 -4.44 5.47 -9.61
C ARG A 65 -4.90 5.60 -11.05
N LYS A 66 -4.14 4.99 -11.95
CA LYS A 66 -4.37 5.03 -13.39
C LYS A 66 -4.07 3.69 -14.04
N ASN A 67 -5.02 3.18 -14.81
CA ASN A 67 -4.86 2.00 -15.66
C ASN A 67 -5.37 2.30 -17.07
N ASP A 68 -4.49 2.19 -18.07
CA ASP A 68 -4.75 2.58 -19.46
C ASP A 68 -5.42 3.98 -19.56
N ASP A 69 -6.71 4.01 -19.91
CA ASP A 69 -7.53 5.22 -20.09
C ASP A 69 -8.34 5.59 -18.83
N ASP A 70 -8.35 4.77 -17.78
CA ASP A 70 -9.05 5.03 -16.53
C ASP A 70 -8.13 5.65 -15.49
N GLU A 71 -8.51 6.81 -14.95
CA GLU A 71 -7.72 7.57 -13.98
C GLU A 71 -8.65 8.10 -12.88
N SER A 72 -8.32 7.81 -11.63
CA SER A 72 -9.16 8.17 -10.49
C SER A 72 -8.33 8.62 -9.29
N VAL A 73 -8.95 9.47 -8.47
CA VAL A 73 -8.48 9.80 -7.13
C VAL A 73 -9.56 9.36 -6.16
N VAL A 74 -9.18 8.56 -5.18
CA VAL A 74 -10.08 8.04 -4.14
C VAL A 74 -9.69 8.66 -2.81
N ASP A 75 -10.65 9.26 -2.11
CA ASP A 75 -10.45 9.73 -0.74
C ASP A 75 -10.26 8.51 0.17
N ALA A 76 -9.09 8.42 0.78
CA ALA A 76 -8.69 7.32 1.64
C ALA A 76 -9.03 7.65 3.10
N GLU A 77 -9.87 6.83 3.71
CA GLU A 77 -10.32 7.00 5.09
C GLU A 77 -10.49 5.64 5.80
N PRO A 78 -10.53 5.60 7.14
CA PRO A 78 -10.54 4.33 7.87
C PRO A 78 -11.78 3.49 7.52
N GLY A 79 -11.56 2.21 7.23
CA GLY A 79 -12.61 1.28 6.81
C GLY A 79 -12.74 1.12 5.29
N LEU A 80 -12.15 2.01 4.50
CA LEU A 80 -12.11 1.86 3.05
C LEU A 80 -11.16 0.73 2.64
N SER A 81 -11.52 0.01 1.59
CA SER A 81 -10.62 -0.91 0.88
C SER A 81 -10.58 -0.58 -0.61
N LEU A 82 -9.42 -0.73 -1.23
CA LEU A 82 -9.26 -0.57 -2.67
C LEU A 82 -8.35 -1.67 -3.25
N SER A 83 -8.62 -2.05 -4.49
CA SER A 83 -7.75 -2.90 -5.29
C SER A 83 -6.90 -2.06 -6.24
N ILE A 84 -5.70 -2.55 -6.53
CA ILE A 84 -4.79 -2.01 -7.52
C ILE A 84 -4.37 -3.18 -8.38
N GLU A 85 -4.88 -3.23 -9.61
CA GLU A 85 -4.58 -4.33 -10.54
C GLU A 85 -3.15 -4.20 -11.07
N VAL A 86 -2.54 -5.33 -11.42
CA VAL A 86 -1.22 -5.36 -12.06
C VAL A 86 -1.17 -4.42 -13.27
N GLY A 87 -0.09 -3.64 -13.38
CA GLY A 87 0.06 -2.61 -14.42
C GLY A 87 -0.60 -1.27 -14.09
N THR A 88 -1.45 -1.18 -13.06
CA THR A 88 -1.99 0.11 -12.59
C THR A 88 -0.84 0.96 -12.03
N HIS A 89 -0.76 2.21 -12.46
CA HIS A 89 0.08 3.23 -11.87
C HIS A 89 -0.63 3.83 -10.66
N PHE A 90 0.04 3.98 -9.53
CA PHE A 90 -0.52 4.58 -8.30
C PHE A 90 0.59 5.20 -7.46
#